data_AF-A0A367WE57-F1
#
_entry.id   AF-A0A367WE57-F1
#
_cell.length_a   1.000
_cell.length_b   1.000
_cell.length_c   1.000
_cell.angle_alpha   90.00
_cell.angle_beta   90.00
_cell.angle_gamma   90.00
#
_symmetry.space_group_name_H-M   'P 1'
#
loop_
_entity.id
_entity.type
_entity.pdbx_description
1 polymer ?
#
loop_
_entity_poly.entity_id
_entity_poly.type
_entity_poly.pdbx_seq_one_letter_code
_entity_poly.pdbx_strand_id
1 'polypeptide(L)'
;MNSKLANSPSDKEAFGHVDHKNVEPLENAFDVLTPEQSQNGNRETVRITLDLTKSVHRKLKIHVANEGITIAEYLRSLLEERL
;
A
#
# COMPACT_ATOMS: atom_id res chain seq x y z
N MET A 1 -49.42 52.00 -21.54
CA MET A 1 -49.69 52.14 -20.09
C MET A 1 -49.14 50.91 -19.39
N ASN A 2 -48.17 51.17 -18.51
CA ASN A 2 -47.73 50.52 -17.27
C ASN A 2 -48.25 49.09 -16.99
N SER A 3 -47.49 48.14 -16.46
CA SER A 3 -46.49 48.27 -15.41
C SER A 3 -45.56 47.05 -15.37
N LYS A 4 -44.28 47.29 -15.08
CA LYS A 4 -43.39 46.32 -14.45
C LYS A 4 -43.98 45.87 -13.10
N LEU A 5 -43.90 44.58 -12.80
CA LEU A 5 -43.85 44.07 -11.43
C LEU A 5 -42.85 42.91 -11.42
N ALA A 6 -41.77 43.14 -10.68
CA ALA A 6 -40.70 42.20 -10.44
C ALA A 6 -41.15 41.08 -9.51
N ASN A 7 -40.70 39.86 -9.78
CA ASN A 7 -40.30 38.91 -8.75
C ASN A 7 -39.47 37.80 -9.40
N SER A 8 -38.17 37.83 -9.15
CA SER A 8 -37.35 36.61 -9.12
C SER A 8 -37.24 36.22 -7.66
N PRO A 9 -37.39 34.93 -7.33
CA PRO A 9 -36.21 34.24 -6.85
C PRO A 9 -36.04 32.85 -7.47
N SER A 10 -34.77 32.56 -7.74
CA SER A 10 -34.12 31.25 -7.75
C SER A 10 -34.99 30.09 -7.27
N ASP A 11 -35.22 29.13 -8.16
CA ASP A 11 -35.19 27.74 -7.73
C ASP A 11 -34.48 26.91 -8.80
N LYS A 12 -33.38 26.30 -8.36
CA LYS A 12 -32.35 25.68 -9.19
C LYS A 12 -32.38 24.21 -8.87
N GLU A 13 -33.35 23.49 -9.44
CA GLU A 13 -33.40 22.03 -9.38
C GLU A 13 -33.59 21.49 -10.79
N ALA A 14 -32.60 21.77 -11.63
CA ALA A 14 -32.39 21.01 -12.86
C ALA A 14 -31.83 19.64 -12.44
N PHE A 15 -32.65 18.62 -12.66
CA PHE A 15 -32.36 17.19 -12.62
C PHE A 15 -30.87 16.87 -12.73
N GLY A 16 -30.37 16.19 -11.70
CA GLY A 16 -28.97 15.88 -11.47
C GLY A 16 -28.25 15.45 -12.73
N HIS A 17 -27.27 16.27 -13.11
CA HIS A 17 -26.09 15.82 -13.82
C HIS A 17 -25.44 14.73 -12.97
N VAL A 18 -25.57 13.46 -13.37
CA VAL A 18 -24.72 12.42 -12.80
C VAL A 18 -23.37 12.57 -13.48
N ASP A 19 -22.52 13.40 -12.89
CA ASP A 19 -21.08 13.38 -13.12
C ASP A 19 -20.61 11.96 -12.80
N HIS A 20 -20.33 11.14 -13.82
CA HIS A 20 -19.57 9.91 -13.66
C HIS A 20 -18.11 10.27 -13.34
N LYS A 21 -17.87 10.81 -12.15
CA LYS A 21 -16.54 10.81 -11.55
C LYS A 21 -16.32 9.46 -10.91
N ASN A 22 -15.21 8.86 -11.32
CA ASN A 22 -14.41 7.96 -10.52
C ASN A 22 -14.99 6.56 -10.27
N VAL A 23 -14.81 5.69 -11.25
CA VAL A 23 -14.48 4.29 -10.95
C VAL A 23 -13.03 4.07 -11.40
N GLU A 24 -12.09 4.39 -10.52
CA GLU A 24 -10.75 3.83 -10.60
C GLU A 24 -10.92 2.30 -10.60
N PRO A 25 -10.38 1.57 -11.59
CA PRO A 25 -10.18 0.15 -11.38
C PRO A 25 -9.31 0.04 -10.14
N LEU A 26 -9.74 -0.73 -9.13
CA LEU A 26 -8.83 -1.24 -8.10
C LEU A 26 -7.88 -2.21 -8.80
N GLU A 27 -6.95 -1.65 -9.57
CA GLU A 27 -5.80 -2.34 -10.11
C GLU A 27 -4.95 -2.72 -8.92
N ASN A 28 -5.05 -4.01 -8.57
CA ASN A 28 -4.26 -4.75 -7.61
C ASN A 28 -3.08 -3.96 -7.06
N ALA A 29 -3.28 -3.37 -5.87
CA ALA A 29 -2.21 -2.85 -5.02
C ALA A 29 -1.37 -4.02 -4.49
N PHE A 30 -0.72 -4.74 -5.39
CA PHE A 30 0.53 -5.41 -5.10
C PHE A 30 1.62 -4.36 -5.30
N ASP A 31 1.79 -3.59 -4.23
CA ASP A 31 3.00 -2.92 -3.78
C ASP A 31 4.22 -3.34 -4.62
N VAL A 32 4.46 -2.58 -5.70
CA VAL A 32 5.75 -2.58 -6.37
C VAL A 32 6.69 -1.97 -5.35
N LEU A 33 7.42 -2.83 -4.64
CA LEU A 33 8.57 -2.46 -3.82
C LEU A 33 9.57 -1.73 -4.71
N THR A 34 9.43 -0.41 -4.83
CA THR A 34 10.43 0.45 -5.43
C THR A 34 11.68 0.38 -4.54
N PRO A 35 12.86 0.04 -5.08
CA PRO A 35 14.09 -0.06 -4.31
C PRO A 35 14.70 1.34 -4.11
N GLU A 36 13.90 2.33 -3.73
CA GLU A 36 14.40 3.66 -3.42
C GLU A 36 13.68 4.16 -2.18
N GLN A 37 14.40 4.08 -1.05
CA GLN A 37 14.37 4.98 0.12
C GLN A 37 14.84 4.16 1.34
N SER A 38 16.11 3.82 1.35
CA SER A 38 16.82 3.48 2.59
C SER A 38 18.23 4.04 2.54
N GLN A 39 18.32 5.35 2.33
CA GLN A 39 19.46 6.13 2.80
C GLN A 39 19.08 6.66 4.18
N ASN A 40 19.41 5.92 5.24
CA ASN A 40 19.70 6.53 6.54
C ASN A 40 20.56 5.59 7.39
N GLY A 41 21.78 6.02 7.70
CA GLY A 41 22.73 5.34 8.59
C GLY A 41 23.73 4.47 7.84
N ASN A 42 25.00 4.89 7.88
CA ASN A 42 26.16 4.12 7.43
C ASN A 42 26.36 2.86 8.31
N ARG A 43 25.42 1.92 8.26
CA ARG A 43 25.59 0.55 8.73
C ARG A 43 25.89 -0.26 7.48
N GLU A 44 27.11 -0.79 7.39
CA GLU A 44 27.49 -1.72 6.32
C GLU A 44 26.44 -2.83 6.25
N THR A 45 25.56 -2.73 5.25
CA THR A 45 24.43 -3.64 5.09
C THR A 45 24.72 -4.49 3.87
N VAL A 46 24.90 -5.79 4.08
CA VAL A 46 25.07 -6.77 3.01
C VAL A 46 23.71 -7.36 2.66
N ARG A 47 23.32 -7.31 1.39
CA ARG A 47 22.12 -7.97 0.88
C ARG A 47 22.45 -9.39 0.48
N ILE A 48 21.66 -10.36 0.94
CA ILE A 48 21.83 -11.78 0.62
C ILE A 48 20.58 -12.28 -0.10
N THR A 49 20.76 -13.00 -1.20
CA THR A 49 19.71 -13.74 -1.88
C THR A 49 19.85 -15.21 -1.53
N LEU A 50 18.77 -15.86 -1.09
CA LEU A 50 18.75 -17.25 -0.67
C LEU A 50 17.72 -18.02 -1.47
N ASP A 51 18.16 -19.10 -2.12
CA ASP A 51 17.26 -20.03 -2.78
C ASP A 51 16.74 -21.05 -1.77
N LEU A 52 15.42 -21.10 -1.60
CA LEU A 52 14.74 -22.01 -0.69
C LEU A 52 13.72 -22.82 -1.45
N THR A 53 13.66 -24.12 -1.17
CA THR A 53 12.53 -24.93 -1.66
C THR A 53 11.21 -24.38 -1.12
N LYS A 54 10.14 -24.47 -1.93
CA LYS A 54 8.80 -23.96 -1.57
C LYS A 54 8.32 -24.45 -0.20
N SER A 55 8.62 -25.71 0.14
CA SER A 55 8.26 -26.32 1.42
C SER A 55 8.98 -25.66 2.59
N VAL A 56 10.27 -25.37 2.44
CA VAL A 56 11.07 -24.72 3.49
C VAL A 56 10.64 -23.28 3.66
N HIS A 57 10.49 -22.52 2.56
CA HIS A 57 9.99 -21.15 2.63
C HIS A 57 8.62 -21.06 3.31
N ARG A 58 7.69 -22.00 3.02
CA ARG A 58 6.39 -22.05 3.69
C ARG A 58 6.51 -22.30 5.19
N LYS A 59 7.34 -23.25 5.60
CA LYS A 59 7.56 -23.55 7.02
C LYS A 59 8.17 -22.34 7.75
N LEU A 60 9.19 -21.72 7.14
CA LEU A 60 9.83 -20.53 7.66
C LEU A 60 8.84 -19.38 7.84
N LYS A 61 8.03 -19.09 6.82
CA LYS A 61 7.00 -18.05 6.86
C LYS A 61 5.98 -18.29 7.99
N ILE A 62 5.52 -19.53 8.19
CA ILE A 62 4.58 -19.87 9.27
C ILE A 62 5.24 -19.68 10.64
N HIS A 63 6.49 -20.14 10.79
CA HIS A 63 7.21 -20.04 12.05
C HIS A 63 7.41 -18.59 12.49
N VAL A 64 7.94 -17.74 11.61
CA VAL A 64 8.18 -16.32 11.95
C VAL A 64 6.87 -15.56 12.20
N ALA A 65 5.78 -15.93 11.51
CA ALA A 65 4.45 -15.35 11.75
C ALA A 65 3.90 -15.72 13.14
N ASN A 66 4.17 -16.94 13.62
CA ASN A 66 3.76 -17.36 14.96
C ASN A 66 4.56 -16.63 16.05
N GLU A 67 5.83 -16.28 15.78
CA GLU A 67 6.68 -15.54 16.70
C GLU A 67 6.51 -14.02 16.62
N GLY A 68 5.78 -13.53 15.60
CA GLY A 68 5.54 -12.09 15.40
C GLY A 68 6.77 -11.33 14.91
N ILE A 69 7.74 -12.01 14.32
CA ILE A 69 8.99 -11.42 13.79
C ILE A 69 9.06 -11.54 12.26
N THR A 70 9.96 -10.78 11.64
CA THR A 70 10.19 -10.88 10.20
C THR A 70 11.15 -12.01 9.85
N ILE A 71 11.10 -12.50 8.60
CA ILE A 71 12.07 -13.49 8.09
C ILE A 71 13.51 -12.96 8.22
N ALA A 72 13.72 -11.67 7.95
CA ALA A 72 15.04 -11.06 8.02
C ALA A 72 15.58 -11.03 9.45
N GLU A 73 14.75 -10.69 10.44
CA GLU A 73 15.14 -10.72 11.85
C GLU A 73 15.44 -12.13 12.33
N TYR A 74 14.58 -13.09 12.00
CA TYR A 74 14.82 -14.50 12.34
C TYR A 74 16.16 -15.00 11.77
N LEU A 75 16.43 -14.75 10.49
CA LEU A 75 17.68 -15.15 9.85
C LEU A 75 18.88 -14.44 10.46
N ARG A 76 18.74 -13.16 10.84
CA ARG A 76 19.80 -12.42 11.52
C ARG A 76 20.12 -13.03 12.88
N SER A 77 19.11 -13.27 13.72
CA SER A 77 19.31 -13.89 15.04
C SER A 77 19.88 -15.31 14.92
N LEU A 78 19.43 -16.08 13.94
CA LEU A 78 19.95 -17.43 13.68
C LEU A 78 21.42 -17.39 13.25
N LEU A 79 21.84 -16.41 12.44
CA LEU A 79 23.23 -16.22 12.06
C LEU A 79 24.08 -15.73 13.26
N GLU A 80 23.58 -14.80 14.05
CA GLU A 80 24.25 -14.30 15.27
C GLU A 80 24.40 -15.39 16.35
N GLU A 81 23.52 -16.39 16.41
CA GLU A 81 23.67 -17.54 17.31
C GLU A 81 24.72 -18.56 16.83
N ARG A 82 24.90 -18.69 15.50
CA ARG A 82 25.65 -19.81 14.89
C ARG A 82 27.07 -19.46 14.47
N LEU A 83 27.41 -18.18 14.39
CA LEU A 83 28.72 -17.65 14.00
C LEU A 83 29.41 -17.02 15.21
#